data_AF-A0A5D4H6F3-F1
#
_entry.id   AF-A0A5D4H6F3-F1
#
_cell.length_a   1.000
_cell.length_b   1.000
_cell.length_c   1.000
_cell.angle_alpha   90.00
_cell.angle_beta   90.00
_cell.angle_gamma   90.00
#
_symmetry.space_group_name_H-M   'P 1'
#
loop_
_entity.id
_entity.type
_entity.pdbx_description
1 polymer ?
#
loop_
_entity_poly.entity_id
_entity_poly.type
_entity_poly.pdbx_seq_one_letter_code
_entity_poly.pdbx_strand_id
1 'polypeptide(L)' 'MKKLISKISQAVQVILLAPIKLPVKALNVLKYIAVGLGIMETVLDREEENSPQTEGKEGGNADDD' A
#
# COMPACT_ATOMS: atom_id res chain seq x y z
N MET A 1 -16.12 -9.18 -13.93
CA MET A 1 -15.04 -9.53 -12.98
C MET A 1 -13.97 -10.46 -13.57
N LYS A 2 -14.33 -11.53 -14.31
CA LYS A 2 -13.33 -12.44 -14.93
C LYS A 2 -12.31 -11.75 -15.84
N LYS A 3 -12.72 -10.72 -16.60
CA LYS A 3 -11.86 -9.99 -17.54
C LYS A 3 -10.73 -9.17 -16.87
N LEU A 4 -10.96 -8.64 -15.66
CA LEU A 4 -9.92 -7.90 -14.93
C LEU A 4 -8.88 -8.86 -14.34
N ILE A 5 -9.35 -9.94 -13.71
CA ILE A 5 -8.47 -10.97 -13.14
C ILE A 5 -7.63 -11.64 -14.24
N SER A 6 -8.21 -11.91 -15.42
CA SER A 6 -7.46 -12.47 -16.55
C SER A 6 -6.37 -11.54 -17.07
N LYS A 7 -6.62 -10.21 -17.11
CA LYS A 7 -5.62 -9.22 -17.52
C LYS A 7 -4.47 -9.13 -16.50
N ILE A 8 -4.78 -9.17 -15.21
CA ILE A 8 -3.77 -9.19 -14.14
C ILE A 8 -2.95 -10.48 -14.22
N SER A 9 -3.60 -11.62 -14.39
CA SER A 9 -2.94 -12.93 -14.55
C SER A 9 -2.00 -12.95 -15.76
N GLN A 10 -2.42 -12.40 -16.91
CA GLN A 10 -1.55 -12.27 -18.08
C GLN A 10 -0.37 -11.34 -17.84
N ALA A 11 -0.59 -10.18 -17.19
CA ALA A 11 0.51 -9.27 -16.86
C ALA A 11 1.54 -9.93 -15.93
N VAL A 12 1.08 -10.66 -14.92
CA VAL A 12 1.94 -11.44 -14.01
C VAL A 12 2.69 -12.53 -14.78
N GLN A 13 2.02 -13.27 -15.67
CA GLN A 13 2.67 -14.28 -16.50
C GLN A 13 3.75 -13.68 -17.41
N VAL A 14 3.49 -12.53 -18.03
CA VAL A 14 4.47 -11.82 -18.86
C VAL A 14 5.67 -11.39 -18.01
N ILE A 15 5.48 -10.94 -16.78
CA ILE A 15 6.58 -10.58 -15.88
C ILE A 15 7.40 -11.82 -15.47
N LEU A 16 6.74 -12.95 -15.19
CA LEU A 16 7.39 -14.21 -14.78
C LEU A 16 8.12 -14.92 -15.93
N LEU A 17 7.57 -14.85 -17.14
CA LEU A 17 8.15 -15.44 -18.34
C LEU A 17 9.20 -14.53 -19.00
N ALA A 18 9.23 -13.25 -18.63
CA ALA A 18 10.16 -12.30 -19.21
C ALA A 18 11.62 -12.58 -18.79
N PRO A 19 12.60 -12.18 -19.63
CA PRO A 19 14.00 -12.22 -19.25
C PRO A 19 14.25 -11.47 -17.93
N ILE A 20 15.19 -11.96 -17.11
CA ILE A 20 15.52 -11.53 -15.73
C ILE A 20 15.61 -9.99 -15.55
N LYS A 21 15.84 -9.23 -16.62
CA LYS A 21 15.89 -7.76 -16.65
C LYS A 21 14.56 -7.06 -16.32
N LEU A 22 13.40 -7.67 -16.54
CA LEU A 22 12.08 -7.06 -16.29
C LEU A 22 11.66 -7.09 -14.80
N PRO A 23 11.77 -8.24 -14.10
CA PRO A 23 11.56 -8.31 -12.65
C PRO A 23 12.41 -7.31 -11.88
N VAL A 24 13.68 -7.15 -12.27
CA VAL A 24 14.61 -6.19 -11.64
C VAL A 24 14.15 -4.74 -11.81
N LYS A 25 13.54 -4.38 -12.94
CA LYS A 25 12.97 -3.03 -13.14
C LYS A 25 11.72 -2.79 -12.31
N ALA A 26 10.88 -3.82 -12.12
CA ALA A 26 9.70 -3.72 -11.27
C ALA A 26 10.07 -3.39 -9.81
N LEU A 27 11.18 -3.92 -9.31
CA LEU A 27 11.70 -3.55 -7.98
C LEU A 27 12.06 -2.07 -7.85
N ASN A 28 12.59 -1.45 -8.92
CA ASN A 28 12.86 -0.01 -8.88
C ASN A 28 11.57 0.81 -8.87
N VAL A 29 10.54 0.41 -9.63
CA VAL A 29 9.21 1.04 -9.57
C VAL A 29 8.63 0.94 -8.16
N LEU A 30 8.76 -0.22 -7.51
CA LEU A 30 8.30 -0.42 -6.13
C LEU A 30 8.99 0.53 -5.13
N LYS A 31 10.30 0.79 -5.30
CA LYS A 31 11.02 1.78 -4.47
C LYS A 31 10.44 3.18 -4.60
N TYR A 32 10.10 3.61 -5.83
CA TYR A 32 9.48 4.93 -6.04
C TYR A 32 8.08 5.01 -5.43
N ILE A 33 7.31 3.92 -5.50
CA ILE A 33 6.01 3.84 -4.84
C ILE A 33 6.18 3.95 -3.32
N ALA A 34 7.13 3.22 -2.73
CA ALA A 34 7.39 3.27 -1.28
C ALA A 34 7.83 4.67 -0.82
N VAL A 35 8.71 5.34 -1.57
CA VAL A 35 9.09 6.73 -1.29
C VAL A 35 7.88 7.67 -1.37
N GLY A 36 7.05 7.53 -2.40
CA GLY A 36 5.83 8.33 -2.55
C GLY A 36 4.82 8.11 -1.42
N LEU A 37 4.60 6.86 -1.02
CA LEU A 37 3.72 6.50 0.08
C LEU A 37 4.24 7.03 1.43
N GLY A 38 5.54 6.88 1.72
CA GLY A 38 6.13 7.41 2.97
C GLY A 38 6.09 8.94 3.05
N ILE A 39 6.22 9.63 1.92
CA ILE A 39 6.01 11.10 1.86
C ILE A 39 4.54 11.42 2.11
N MET A 40 3.61 10.69 1.49
CA MET A 40 2.17 10.94 1.63
C MET A 40 1.69 10.72 3.06
N GLU A 41 2.16 9.66 3.73
CA GLU A 41 1.96 9.41 5.16
C GLU A 41 2.48 10.58 6.00
N THR A 42 3.73 11.01 5.77
CA THR A 42 4.33 12.14 6.48
C THR A 42 3.57 13.46 6.27
N VAL A 43 2.99 13.67 5.09
CA VAL A 43 2.20 14.89 4.79
C VAL A 43 0.82 14.83 5.44
N LEU A 44 0.14 13.69 5.35
CA LEU A 44 -1.17 13.49 5.98
C LEU A 44 -1.08 13.59 7.51
N ASP A 45 -0.06 12.97 8.13
CA ASP A 45 0.17 13.04 9.58
C ASP A 45 0.45 14.49 10.05
N ARG A 46 1.13 15.30 9.23
CA ARG A 46 1.37 16.73 9.51
C ARG A 46 0.14 17.60 9.34
N GLU A 47 -0.80 17.22 8.46
CA GLU A 47 -2.11 17.86 8.35
C GLU A 47 -3.02 17.49 9.53
N GLU A 48 -2.91 16.26 10.05
CA GLU A 48 -3.60 15.82 11.27
C GLU A 48 -3.05 16.50 12.54
N GLU A 49 -1.75 16.81 12.62
CA GLU A 49 -1.17 17.55 13.75
C GLU A 49 -1.68 19.01 13.85
N ASN A 50 -2.27 19.56 12.78
CA ASN A 50 -2.95 20.86 12.77
C ASN A 50 -4.48 20.77 12.89
N SER A 51 -5.03 19.56 13.05
CA SER A 51 -6.46 19.32 13.24
C SER A 51 -6.69 18.90 14.70
N PRO A 52 -7.64 19.50 15.47
CA PRO A 52 -7.91 19.03 16.82
C PRO A 52 -8.43 17.59 16.75
N GLN A 53 -7.59 16.63 17.12
CA GLN A 53 -7.95 15.23 17.22
C GLN A 53 -9.08 15.10 18.24
N THR A 54 -10.30 14.87 17.77
CA THR A 54 -11.36 14.33 18.61
C THR A 54 -11.10 12.83 18.69
N GLU A 55 -10.36 12.43 19.72
CA GLU A 55 -10.24 11.03 20.12
C GLU A 55 -11.64 10.50 20.47
N GLY A 56 -12.23 9.75 19.55
CA GLY A 56 -13.40 8.93 19.80
C GLY A 56 -13.02 7.79 20.74
N LYS A 57 -13.33 7.96 22.03
CA LYS A 57 -13.50 6.86 22.99
C LYS A 57 -14.52 5.86 22.45
N GLU A 58 -14.09 4.66 22.11
CA GLU A 58 -14.92 3.45 22.22
C GLU A 58 -14.19 2.47 23.15
N GLY A 59 -14.71 2.39 24.37
CA GLY A 59 -14.32 1.40 25.36
C GLY A 59 -15.00 0.06 25.11
N GLY A 60 -14.32 -1.01 25.53
CA GLY A 60 -14.84 -2.38 25.53
C GLY A 60 -13.95 -3.30 26.38
N ASN A 61 -13.95 -3.02 27.69
CA ASN A 61 -13.57 -3.81 28.87
C ASN A 61 -12.79 -5.13 28.72
N ALA A 62 -11.67 -5.24 29.43
CA ALA A 62 -11.06 -6.50 29.87
C ALA A 62 -11.65 -6.94 31.24
N ASP A 63 -11.21 -8.12 31.70
CA ASP A 63 -11.40 -8.77 33.03
C ASP A 63 -12.62 -9.73 33.07
N ASP A 64 -12.48 -11.06 33.02
CA ASP A 64 -11.71 -12.02 33.86
C ASP A 64 -12.25 -12.10 35.30
N ASP A 65 -13.26 -12.97 35.50
CA ASP A 65 -13.59 -13.75 36.71
C ASP A 65 -14.60 -14.88 36.35
#